data_AF-A0A246GEY4-F1
#
_entry.id   AF-A0A246GEY4-F1
#
_cell.length_a   1.000
_cell.length_b   1.000
_cell.length_c   1.000
_cell.angle_alpha   90.00
_cell.angle_beta   90.00
_cell.angle_gamma   90.00
#
_symmetry.space_group_name_H-M   'P 1'
#
loop_
_entity.id
_entity.type
_entity.pdbx_description
1 polymer ?
#
loop_
_entity_poly.entity_id
_entity_poly.type
_entity_poly.pdbx_seq_one_letter_code
_entity_poly.pdbx_strand_id
1 'polypeptide(L)'
;MGSLQLTYQPKLKTIHSHKAKVVQLWLSTDPLAEKYSSWSPYNYTFNNPVNYIDPDGRDGIRVIDDKNKTITIKAVYYVQTEKSTYYTTGGKMKTLDGYSSKEVASMQKDYNKYLNDLGMNVSDGEYKGYSIKYDLQFKEGGTIEASETSASKEMQNGYSIGNSFSRGNGDTYSRFKTKEIDNGDGTTSTSTVGGITADNKNILMNASEDTKMNRVHEIFHTFGFGHPKGTGGNNGIMKYPPEKPNQTDANNIGNGSFLPKVIVKQDGKN
;
A
#
# COMPACT_ATOMS: atom_id res chain seq x y z
N MET A 1 7.71 -82.94 -33.40
CA MET A 1 8.83 -82.74 -32.45
C MET A 1 9.10 -81.26 -32.33
N GLY A 2 9.23 -80.77 -31.09
CA GLY A 2 8.85 -79.41 -30.70
C GLY A 2 9.84 -78.29 -31.01
N SER A 3 9.29 -77.08 -31.09
CA SER A 3 10.00 -75.82 -30.91
C SER A 3 9.36 -75.06 -29.74
N LEU A 4 10.13 -74.89 -28.67
CA LEU A 4 9.79 -74.04 -27.54
C LEU A 4 9.89 -72.58 -27.96
N GLN A 5 8.76 -71.89 -28.13
CA GLN A 5 8.73 -70.43 -28.14
C GLN A 5 8.72 -69.92 -26.70
N LEU A 6 9.82 -69.28 -26.27
CA LEU A 6 9.86 -68.46 -25.07
C LEU A 6 8.97 -67.22 -25.27
N THR A 7 7.81 -67.17 -24.62
CA THR A 7 7.07 -65.93 -24.41
C THR A 7 7.49 -65.31 -23.07
N TYR A 8 8.47 -64.41 -23.12
CA TYR A 8 8.78 -63.51 -22.01
C TYR A 8 7.66 -62.47 -21.88
N GLN A 9 6.83 -62.57 -20.84
CA GLN A 9 5.92 -61.50 -20.44
C GLN A 9 6.62 -60.64 -19.36
N PRO A 10 6.93 -59.35 -19.61
CA PRO A 10 7.42 -58.50 -18.56
C PRO A 10 6.30 -58.26 -17.53
N LYS A 11 6.54 -58.66 -16.28
CA LYS A 11 5.70 -58.22 -15.15
C LYS A 11 5.90 -56.71 -14.97
N LEU A 12 4.98 -55.91 -15.48
CA LEU A 12 4.90 -54.49 -15.15
C LEU A 12 4.62 -54.37 -13.64
N LYS A 13 5.66 -54.05 -12.87
CA LYS A 13 5.47 -53.54 -11.51
C LYS A 13 4.91 -52.13 -11.64
N THR A 14 3.64 -51.93 -11.28
CA THR A 14 3.10 -50.60 -11.01
C THR A 14 3.83 -50.02 -9.81
N ILE A 15 4.93 -49.32 -10.08
CA ILE A 15 5.57 -48.46 -9.08
C ILE A 15 4.57 -47.32 -8.86
N HIS A 16 3.98 -47.28 -7.67
CA HIS A 16 3.17 -46.14 -7.27
C HIS A 16 4.04 -44.90 -7.39
N SER A 17 3.64 -44.01 -8.32
CA SER A 17 4.21 -42.68 -8.46
C SER A 17 4.22 -42.06 -7.08
N HIS A 18 5.42 -41.87 -6.54
CA HIS A 18 5.58 -41.09 -5.33
C HIS A 18 5.01 -39.73 -5.70
N LYS A 19 3.93 -39.32 -5.02
CA LYS A 19 3.49 -37.93 -5.02
C LYS A 19 4.75 -37.09 -4.90
N ALA A 20 5.11 -36.38 -5.98
CA ALA A 20 6.09 -35.33 -5.89
C ALA A 20 5.52 -34.34 -4.87
N LYS A 21 6.03 -34.41 -3.64
CA LYS A 21 5.82 -33.39 -2.65
C LYS A 21 6.64 -32.22 -3.17
N VAL A 22 6.06 -31.45 -4.09
CA VAL A 22 6.63 -30.18 -4.51
C VAL A 22 6.56 -29.31 -3.27
N VAL A 23 7.71 -29.15 -2.64
CA VAL A 23 7.90 -28.18 -1.58
C VAL A 23 8.13 -26.85 -2.31
N GLN A 24 7.09 -26.02 -2.42
CA GLN A 24 7.22 -24.64 -2.90
C GLN A 24 7.76 -23.74 -1.79
N LEU A 25 8.88 -24.14 -1.17
CA LEU A 25 9.65 -23.24 -0.31
C LEU A 25 10.89 -22.81 -1.07
N TRP A 26 11.24 -21.53 -0.92
CA TRP A 26 12.54 -21.02 -1.33
C TRP A 26 13.65 -21.86 -0.69
N LEU A 27 14.64 -22.26 -1.51
CA LEU A 27 15.84 -22.96 -1.03
C LEU A 27 16.78 -22.04 -0.22
N SER A 28 16.44 -20.77 -0.10
CA SER A 28 17.17 -19.77 0.68
C SER A 28 16.20 -18.87 1.45
N THR A 29 16.64 -18.41 2.61
CA THR A 29 15.99 -17.39 3.43
C THR A 29 15.85 -16.06 2.69
N ASP A 30 14.73 -15.36 2.89
CA ASP A 30 14.51 -13.99 2.40
C ASP A 30 15.57 -13.03 3.00
N PRO A 31 16.33 -12.29 2.18
CA PRO A 31 17.30 -11.28 2.65
C PRO A 31 16.71 -10.17 3.53
N LEU A 32 15.38 -10.04 3.61
CA LEU A 32 14.66 -9.06 4.42
C LEU A 32 13.96 -9.67 5.64
N ALA A 33 14.16 -10.96 5.93
CA ALA A 33 13.55 -11.65 7.07
C ALA A 33 13.83 -10.98 8.44
N GLU A 34 14.99 -10.33 8.59
CA GLU A 34 15.36 -9.63 9.83
C GLU A 34 14.55 -8.35 10.10
N LYS A 35 13.79 -7.83 9.10
CA LYS A 35 13.02 -6.59 9.25
C LYS A 35 11.59 -6.78 9.78
N TYR A 36 11.13 -8.03 9.88
CA TYR A 36 9.74 -8.41 10.20
C TYR A 36 9.66 -9.61 11.16
N SER A 37 10.29 -9.50 12.34
CA SER A 37 10.37 -10.58 13.35
C SER A 37 9.02 -11.06 13.92
N SER A 38 7.92 -10.38 13.61
CA SER A 38 6.57 -10.71 14.08
C SER A 38 5.77 -11.54 13.06
N TRP A 39 6.36 -11.85 11.91
CA TRP A 39 5.75 -12.57 10.79
C TRP A 39 6.65 -13.73 10.38
N SER A 40 6.08 -14.90 10.07
CA SER A 40 6.85 -16.06 9.60
C SER A 40 7.68 -15.68 8.37
N PRO A 41 8.97 -16.07 8.26
CA PRO A 41 9.86 -15.72 7.15
C PRO A 41 9.48 -16.37 5.81
N TYR A 42 8.29 -16.97 5.72
CA TYR A 42 7.73 -17.63 4.55
C TYR A 42 6.39 -17.00 4.12
N ASN A 43 6.05 -15.80 4.60
CA ASN A 43 4.78 -15.16 4.25
C ASN A 43 4.90 -14.43 2.90
N TYR A 44 4.35 -15.06 1.85
CA TYR A 44 4.04 -14.44 0.56
C TYR A 44 2.53 -14.22 0.53
N THR A 45 2.09 -13.01 0.17
CA THR A 45 0.67 -12.64 -0.04
C THR A 45 -0.30 -13.00 1.11
N PHE A 46 0.10 -12.85 2.38
CA PHE A 46 -0.76 -13.15 3.54
C PHE A 46 -1.41 -14.56 3.48
N ASN A 47 -0.70 -15.58 2.95
CA ASN A 47 -1.23 -16.93 2.70
C ASN A 47 -2.34 -17.04 1.64
N ASN A 48 -2.49 -16.09 0.70
CA ASN A 48 -3.47 -16.20 -0.39
C ASN A 48 -2.87 -15.97 -1.80
N PRO A 49 -1.94 -16.83 -2.26
CA PRO A 49 -1.30 -16.70 -3.59
C PRO A 49 -2.14 -17.21 -4.77
N VAL A 50 -3.39 -17.64 -4.55
CA VAL A 50 -4.23 -18.24 -5.60
C VAL A 50 -5.09 -17.20 -6.34
N ASN A 51 -5.38 -16.05 -5.73
CA ASN A 51 -6.30 -15.05 -6.30
C ASN A 51 -5.68 -13.69 -6.65
N TYR A 52 -4.44 -13.40 -6.24
CA TYR A 52 -3.88 -12.05 -6.31
C TYR A 52 -2.52 -12.05 -7.01
N ILE A 53 -2.55 -11.58 -8.26
CA ILE A 53 -1.39 -11.16 -9.02
C ILE A 53 -1.46 -9.64 -9.09
N ASP A 54 -0.70 -8.95 -8.24
CA ASP A 54 -0.41 -7.52 -8.34
C ASP A 54 1.08 -7.39 -8.71
N PRO A 55 1.42 -7.23 -9.99
CA PRO A 55 2.81 -7.28 -10.43
C PRO A 55 3.67 -6.06 -10.06
N ASP A 56 3.09 -4.92 -9.63
CA ASP A 56 3.84 -3.65 -9.58
C ASP A 56 3.59 -2.73 -8.37
N GLY A 57 2.59 -2.98 -7.51
CA GLY A 57 2.37 -2.20 -6.28
C GLY A 57 1.98 -0.74 -6.52
N ARG A 58 1.37 -0.44 -7.68
CA ARG A 58 0.95 0.91 -8.08
C ARG A 58 -0.57 1.04 -8.02
N ASP A 59 -1.08 1.79 -7.06
CA ASP A 59 -2.52 1.91 -6.83
C ASP A 59 -3.02 3.35 -6.97
N GLY A 60 -3.03 3.82 -8.22
CA GLY A 60 -3.55 5.10 -8.65
C GLY A 60 -3.19 5.40 -10.09
N ILE A 61 -3.80 6.43 -10.68
CA ILE A 61 -3.47 6.88 -12.04
C ILE A 61 -3.28 8.39 -12.10
N ARG A 62 -2.55 8.84 -13.12
CA ARG A 62 -2.47 10.25 -13.52
C ARG A 62 -3.22 10.44 -14.83
N VAL A 63 -4.32 11.17 -14.76
CA VAL A 63 -5.11 11.55 -15.93
C VAL A 63 -4.60 12.89 -16.46
N ILE A 64 -4.04 12.86 -17.67
CA ILE A 64 -3.46 14.02 -18.34
C ILE A 64 -4.47 14.63 -19.30
N ASP A 65 -4.81 15.90 -19.06
CA ASP A 65 -5.62 16.73 -19.92
C ASP A 65 -4.73 17.84 -20.52
N ASP A 66 -4.25 17.61 -21.74
CA ASP A 66 -3.35 18.52 -22.44
C ASP A 66 -3.99 19.83 -22.87
N LYS A 67 -5.33 19.85 -23.02
CA LYS A 67 -6.09 21.04 -23.42
C LYS A 67 -6.19 22.01 -22.24
N ASN A 68 -6.54 21.50 -21.07
CA ASN A 68 -6.67 22.28 -19.86
C ASN A 68 -5.37 22.36 -19.04
N LYS A 69 -4.27 21.79 -19.56
CA LYS A 69 -2.96 21.72 -18.88
C LYS A 69 -3.11 21.26 -17.44
N THR A 70 -3.80 20.13 -17.25
CA THR A 70 -4.11 19.60 -15.92
C THR A 70 -3.70 18.13 -15.82
N ILE A 71 -3.10 17.78 -14.68
CA ILE A 71 -2.85 16.41 -14.26
C ILE A 71 -3.79 16.11 -13.09
N THR A 72 -4.69 15.15 -13.24
CA THR A 72 -5.57 14.71 -12.15
C THR A 72 -5.09 13.37 -11.59
N ILE A 73 -4.69 13.37 -10.33
CA ILE A 73 -4.31 12.16 -9.58
C ILE A 73 -5.60 11.50 -9.08
N LYS A 74 -5.81 10.23 -9.45
CA LYS A 74 -6.96 9.43 -9.02
C LYS A 74 -6.50 8.21 -8.25
N ALA A 75 -7.13 7.95 -7.12
CA ALA A 75 -6.98 6.74 -6.32
C ALA A 75 -8.24 6.54 -5.47
N VAL A 76 -8.51 5.30 -5.08
CA VAL A 76 -9.64 4.90 -4.24
C VAL A 76 -9.10 4.26 -2.98
N TYR A 77 -9.60 4.68 -1.82
CA TYR A 77 -9.24 4.15 -0.51
C TYR A 77 -10.47 3.48 0.10
N TYR A 78 -10.37 2.17 0.34
CA TYR A 78 -11.35 1.44 1.13
C TYR A 78 -10.97 1.50 2.60
N VAL A 79 -11.78 2.19 3.38
CA VAL A 79 -11.52 2.53 4.78
C VAL A 79 -12.16 1.50 5.69
N GLN A 80 -11.38 0.86 6.56
CA GLN A 80 -11.89 -0.03 7.60
C GLN A 80 -12.89 0.72 8.48
N THR A 81 -14.13 0.24 8.56
CA THR A 81 -15.18 0.81 9.42
C THR A 81 -15.56 -0.10 10.59
N GLU A 82 -15.28 -1.40 10.47
CA GLU A 82 -15.56 -2.36 11.54
C GLU A 82 -14.42 -2.47 12.54
N LYS A 83 -14.77 -2.92 13.75
CA LYS A 83 -13.80 -3.15 14.83
C LYS A 83 -12.89 -4.33 14.49
N SER A 84 -11.61 -4.22 14.83
CA SER A 84 -10.68 -5.34 14.83
C SER A 84 -10.44 -5.88 16.24
N THR A 85 -10.25 -7.19 16.37
CA THR A 85 -9.85 -7.83 17.63
C THR A 85 -8.37 -8.16 17.59
N TYR A 86 -7.68 -7.97 18.72
CA TYR A 86 -6.27 -8.32 18.86
C TYR A 86 -5.98 -8.81 20.28
N TYR A 87 -4.87 -9.54 20.43
CA TYR A 87 -4.41 -10.03 21.71
C TYR A 87 -3.20 -9.22 22.17
N THR A 88 -3.25 -8.76 23.41
CA THR A 88 -2.09 -8.13 24.07
C THR A 88 -1.01 -9.16 24.37
N THR A 89 0.22 -8.70 24.66
CA THR A 89 1.33 -9.57 25.11
C THR A 89 0.97 -10.44 26.33
N GLY A 90 0.03 -9.98 27.17
CA GLY A 90 -0.49 -10.74 28.32
C GLY A 90 -1.65 -11.68 27.99
N GLY A 91 -1.94 -11.96 26.71
CA GLY A 91 -3.01 -12.86 26.27
C GLY A 91 -4.44 -12.31 26.41
N LYS A 92 -4.61 -11.06 26.86
CA LYS A 92 -5.93 -10.43 26.95
C LYS A 92 -6.41 -9.98 25.57
N MET A 93 -7.61 -10.40 25.19
CA MET A 93 -8.30 -9.92 23.99
C MET A 93 -8.77 -8.48 24.18
N LYS A 94 -8.52 -7.64 23.18
CA LYS A 94 -8.99 -6.25 23.10
C LYS A 94 -9.59 -5.99 21.72
N THR A 95 -10.34 -4.90 21.63
CA THR A 95 -10.89 -4.39 20.37
C THR A 95 -10.28 -3.03 20.04
N LEU A 96 -10.12 -2.76 18.75
CA LEU A 96 -9.80 -1.44 18.22
C LEU A 96 -10.91 -1.04 17.25
N ASP A 97 -11.43 0.18 17.41
CA ASP A 97 -12.47 0.69 16.52
C ASP A 97 -11.86 1.10 15.18
N GLY A 98 -12.54 0.74 14.09
CA GLY A 98 -12.30 1.30 12.76
C GLY A 98 -12.73 2.77 12.68
N TYR A 99 -12.77 3.32 11.48
CA TYR A 99 -13.26 4.67 11.22
C TYR A 99 -14.79 4.68 11.19
N SER A 100 -15.40 5.69 11.79
CA SER A 100 -16.84 5.91 11.67
C SER A 100 -17.22 6.38 10.25
N SER A 101 -18.45 6.14 9.82
CA SER A 101 -19.00 6.68 8.56
C SER A 101 -18.85 8.20 8.45
N LYS A 102 -18.92 8.92 9.59
CA LYS A 102 -18.70 10.37 9.65
C LYS A 102 -17.25 10.75 9.34
N GLU A 103 -16.28 9.99 9.84
CA GLU A 103 -14.87 10.19 9.51
C GLU A 103 -14.61 9.91 8.02
N VAL A 104 -15.16 8.82 7.47
CA VAL A 104 -15.03 8.48 6.03
C VAL A 104 -15.62 9.58 5.15
N ALA A 105 -16.83 10.06 5.47
CA ALA A 105 -17.45 11.18 4.77
C ALA A 105 -16.62 12.49 4.88
N SER A 106 -16.00 12.73 6.04
CA SER A 106 -15.12 13.88 6.23
C SER A 106 -13.83 13.74 5.40
N MET A 107 -13.24 12.54 5.32
CA MET A 107 -12.09 12.27 4.46
C MET A 107 -12.42 12.56 2.99
N GLN A 108 -13.56 12.04 2.50
CA GLN A 108 -14.02 12.24 1.12
C GLN A 108 -14.14 13.73 0.74
N LYS A 109 -14.60 14.57 1.67
CA LYS A 109 -14.75 16.01 1.46
C LYS A 109 -13.44 16.77 1.63
N ASP A 110 -12.75 16.54 2.74
CA ASP A 110 -11.71 17.44 3.23
C ASP A 110 -10.36 17.22 2.55
N TYR A 111 -10.12 16.06 1.95
CA TYR A 111 -8.81 15.68 1.40
C TYR A 111 -8.64 16.25 0.00
N ASN A 112 -9.60 16.00 -0.88
CA ASN A 112 -9.63 16.64 -2.20
C ASN A 112 -9.68 18.16 -2.06
N LYS A 113 -10.49 18.70 -1.14
CA LYS A 113 -10.53 20.14 -0.89
C LYS A 113 -9.15 20.66 -0.47
N TYR A 114 -8.57 20.09 0.57
CA TYR A 114 -7.28 20.52 1.10
C TYR A 114 -6.17 20.47 0.03
N LEU A 115 -6.03 19.36 -0.69
CA LEU A 115 -4.96 19.18 -1.66
C LEU A 115 -5.14 20.09 -2.89
N ASN A 116 -6.38 20.27 -3.36
CA ASN A 116 -6.66 21.15 -4.49
C ASN A 116 -6.53 22.64 -4.13
N ASP A 117 -6.86 23.03 -2.90
CA ASP A 117 -6.68 24.40 -2.41
C ASP A 117 -5.20 24.82 -2.32
N LEU A 118 -4.26 23.86 -2.31
CA LEU A 118 -2.82 24.17 -2.39
C LEU A 118 -2.43 24.80 -3.73
N GLY A 119 -3.24 24.65 -4.79
CA GLY A 119 -2.99 25.26 -6.09
C GLY A 119 -1.68 24.81 -6.74
N MET A 120 -1.29 23.55 -6.52
CA MET A 120 -0.02 23.00 -6.99
C MET A 120 0.05 22.98 -8.51
N ASN A 121 1.23 23.33 -9.05
CA ASN A 121 1.54 23.25 -10.46
C ASN A 121 2.96 22.68 -10.64
N VAL A 122 3.20 22.10 -11.81
CA VAL A 122 4.51 21.55 -12.18
C VAL A 122 5.39 22.68 -12.73
N SER A 123 6.57 22.89 -12.16
CA SER A 123 7.45 24.01 -12.54
C SER A 123 8.53 23.63 -13.57
N ASP A 124 8.73 22.33 -13.83
CA ASP A 124 9.78 21.78 -14.71
C ASP A 124 9.32 20.52 -15.48
N GLY A 125 10.19 19.98 -16.33
CA GLY A 125 9.93 18.72 -17.05
C GLY A 125 8.88 18.80 -18.16
N GLU A 126 8.40 17.62 -18.59
CA GLU A 126 7.43 17.44 -19.70
C GLU A 126 6.14 18.23 -19.46
N TYR A 127 5.69 18.27 -18.20
CA TYR A 127 4.42 18.87 -17.82
C TYR A 127 4.56 20.27 -17.21
N LYS A 128 5.64 20.99 -17.50
CA LYS A 128 5.83 22.36 -17.01
C LYS A 128 4.60 23.23 -17.31
N GLY A 129 4.09 23.89 -16.28
CA GLY A 129 2.90 24.74 -16.34
C GLY A 129 1.57 23.99 -16.15
N TYR A 130 1.58 22.66 -16.02
CA TYR A 130 0.36 21.92 -15.74
C TYR A 130 -0.04 22.08 -14.27
N SER A 131 -1.34 22.27 -14.03
CA SER A 131 -1.92 22.26 -12.69
C SER A 131 -2.11 20.82 -12.21
N ILE A 132 -1.86 20.57 -10.93
CA ILE A 132 -2.11 19.26 -10.30
C ILE A 132 -3.45 19.34 -9.55
N LYS A 133 -4.30 18.34 -9.79
CA LYS A 133 -5.55 18.14 -9.08
C LYS A 133 -5.61 16.74 -8.50
N TYR A 134 -6.35 16.59 -7.42
CA TYR A 134 -6.60 15.34 -6.73
C TYR A 134 -8.10 15.03 -6.77
N ASP A 135 -8.41 13.80 -7.19
CA ASP A 135 -9.73 13.20 -7.21
C ASP A 135 -9.63 11.82 -6.53
N LEU A 136 -9.49 11.89 -5.20
CA LEU A 136 -9.39 10.73 -4.31
C LEU A 136 -10.78 10.33 -3.84
N GLN A 137 -11.05 9.02 -3.83
CA GLN A 137 -12.30 8.48 -3.30
C GLN A 137 -12.04 7.74 -1.99
N PHE A 138 -12.92 7.92 -1.01
CA PHE A 138 -12.89 7.22 0.26
C PHE A 138 -14.22 6.48 0.43
N LYS A 139 -14.15 5.15 0.44
CA LYS A 139 -15.31 4.24 0.50
C LYS A 139 -15.26 3.47 1.81
N GLU A 140 -16.41 3.19 2.40
CA GLU A 140 -16.47 2.29 3.55
C GLU A 140 -16.09 0.87 3.11
N GLY A 141 -15.15 0.26 3.83
CA GLY A 141 -14.55 -1.03 3.50
C GLY A 141 -14.93 -2.17 4.44
N GLY A 142 -15.64 -1.90 5.54
CA GLY A 142 -16.01 -2.92 6.52
C GLY A 142 -14.83 -3.38 7.37
N THR A 143 -14.57 -4.69 7.39
CA THR A 143 -13.37 -5.27 8.04
C THR A 143 -12.09 -4.92 7.28
N ILE A 144 -10.93 -5.15 7.89
CA ILE A 144 -9.61 -4.98 7.23
C ILE A 144 -9.55 -5.84 5.96
N GLU A 145 -9.88 -7.13 6.07
CA GLU A 145 -9.88 -8.08 4.94
C GLU A 145 -10.84 -7.66 3.82
N ALA A 146 -12.05 -7.19 4.17
CA ALA A 146 -13.02 -6.72 3.19
C ALA A 146 -12.54 -5.45 2.47
N SER A 147 -11.86 -4.55 3.20
CA SER A 147 -11.29 -3.33 2.63
C SER A 147 -10.15 -3.64 1.64
N GLU A 148 -9.24 -4.56 2.00
CA GLU A 148 -8.15 -5.02 1.12
C GLU A 148 -8.68 -5.76 -0.12
N THR A 149 -9.68 -6.63 0.07
CA THR A 149 -10.32 -7.37 -1.04
C THR A 149 -11.05 -6.45 -2.00
N SER A 150 -11.65 -5.37 -1.50
CA SER A 150 -12.33 -4.38 -2.34
C SER A 150 -11.30 -3.52 -3.09
N ALA A 151 -10.24 -3.10 -2.40
CA ALA A 151 -9.12 -2.39 -2.98
C ALA A 151 -8.46 -3.17 -4.13
N SER A 152 -8.18 -4.46 -3.93
CA SER A 152 -7.53 -5.30 -4.95
C SER A 152 -8.34 -5.51 -6.24
N LYS A 153 -9.64 -5.18 -6.22
CA LYS A 153 -10.55 -5.32 -7.36
C LYS A 153 -10.82 -3.99 -8.06
N GLU A 154 -10.38 -2.87 -7.48
CA GLU A 154 -10.67 -1.55 -8.00
C GLU A 154 -9.70 -1.21 -9.13
N MET A 155 -10.26 -1.18 -10.35
CA MET A 155 -9.51 -1.00 -11.59
C MET A 155 -10.11 0.15 -12.38
N GLN A 156 -9.25 0.98 -12.96
CA GLN A 156 -9.66 2.02 -13.89
C GLN A 156 -8.72 2.04 -15.09
N ASN A 157 -9.29 2.00 -16.30
CA ASN A 157 -8.52 2.01 -17.55
C ASN A 157 -7.46 0.88 -17.65
N GLY A 158 -7.70 -0.25 -16.98
CA GLY A 158 -6.77 -1.39 -16.94
C GLY A 158 -5.66 -1.27 -15.89
N TYR A 159 -5.66 -0.21 -15.08
CA TYR A 159 -4.71 -0.01 -13.99
C TYR A 159 -5.40 -0.19 -12.63
N SER A 160 -4.67 -0.74 -11.66
CA SER A 160 -5.14 -0.78 -10.27
C SER A 160 -5.13 0.63 -9.68
N ILE A 161 -6.20 0.99 -8.98
CA ILE A 161 -6.32 2.28 -8.29
C ILE A 161 -6.80 2.15 -6.84
N GLY A 162 -6.96 0.92 -6.35
CA GLY A 162 -7.52 0.63 -5.04
C GLY A 162 -6.46 0.44 -3.96
N ASN A 163 -6.68 1.12 -2.83
CA ASN A 163 -5.83 1.14 -1.65
C ASN A 163 -6.65 0.74 -0.43
N SER A 164 -6.03 0.11 0.56
CA SER A 164 -6.68 -0.16 1.85
C SER A 164 -6.26 0.89 2.88
N PHE A 165 -7.17 1.21 3.80
CA PHE A 165 -6.94 2.24 4.82
C PHE A 165 -7.49 1.76 6.16
N SER A 166 -6.60 1.40 7.07
CA SER A 166 -6.94 0.74 8.34
C SER A 166 -6.35 1.46 9.54
N ARG A 167 -6.76 1.03 10.75
CA ARG A 167 -6.28 1.60 12.01
C ARG A 167 -5.66 0.50 12.88
N GLY A 168 -4.49 0.79 13.44
CA GLY A 168 -3.74 -0.05 14.37
C GLY A 168 -3.29 0.74 15.60
N ASN A 169 -2.52 0.11 16.47
CA ASN A 169 -1.89 0.74 17.63
C ASN A 169 -0.59 0.00 18.00
N GLY A 170 0.09 0.44 19.07
CA GLY A 170 1.34 -0.18 19.53
C GLY A 170 1.23 -1.66 19.93
N ASP A 171 0.04 -2.14 20.28
CA ASP A 171 -0.20 -3.56 20.59
C ASP A 171 -0.39 -4.40 19.32
N THR A 172 -1.05 -3.87 18.29
CA THR A 172 -1.24 -4.56 17.00
C THR A 172 0.00 -4.49 16.12
N TYR A 173 0.80 -3.43 16.25
CA TYR A 173 2.00 -3.22 15.45
C TYR A 173 3.10 -2.54 16.28
N SER A 174 4.18 -3.27 16.54
CA SER A 174 5.24 -2.84 17.46
C SER A 174 5.92 -1.53 17.06
N ARG A 175 5.94 -1.17 15.78
CA ARG A 175 6.51 0.11 15.32
C ARG A 175 5.70 1.34 15.75
N PHE A 176 4.45 1.16 16.16
CA PHE A 176 3.60 2.23 16.69
C PHE A 176 3.82 2.50 18.18
N LYS A 177 4.63 1.69 18.86
CA LYS A 177 5.05 2.00 20.23
C LYS A 177 5.96 3.21 20.23
N THR A 178 5.69 4.15 21.12
CA THR A 178 6.58 5.28 21.39
C THR A 178 7.94 4.78 21.80
N LYS A 179 8.98 5.32 21.17
CA LYS A 179 10.38 5.06 21.47
C LYS A 179 10.96 6.25 22.20
N GLU A 180 11.66 5.99 23.29
CA GLU A 180 12.53 6.98 23.92
C GLU A 180 13.85 7.06 23.14
N ILE A 181 14.33 8.28 22.96
CA ILE A 181 15.56 8.60 22.27
C ILE A 181 16.41 9.39 23.25
N ASP A 182 17.58 8.86 23.58
CA ASP A 182 18.61 9.60 24.32
C ASP A 182 19.27 10.59 23.35
N ASN A 183 19.20 11.89 23.68
CA ASN A 183 19.78 12.94 22.83
C ASN A 183 21.30 13.10 23.06
N GLY A 184 21.89 12.38 24.03
CA GLY A 184 23.33 12.43 24.33
C GLY A 184 23.77 13.67 25.11
N ASP A 185 22.85 14.56 25.49
CA ASP A 185 23.06 15.75 26.31
C ASP A 185 22.43 15.63 27.72
N GLY A 186 22.00 14.41 28.08
CA GLY A 186 21.27 14.14 29.32
C GLY A 186 19.77 14.42 29.22
N THR A 187 19.26 14.78 28.04
CA THR A 187 17.82 14.89 27.76
C THR A 187 17.33 13.70 26.94
N THR A 188 16.06 13.36 27.13
CA THR A 188 15.37 12.29 26.39
C THR A 188 14.22 12.88 25.58
N SER A 189 14.14 12.51 24.30
CA SER A 189 13.01 12.79 23.42
C SER A 189 12.16 11.54 23.21
N THR A 190 10.94 11.69 22.73
CA THR A 190 10.10 10.56 22.29
C THR A 190 9.79 10.64 20.80
N SER A 191 9.66 9.48 20.16
CA SER A 191 9.21 9.37 18.77
C SER A 191 8.16 8.27 18.65
N THR A 192 7.03 8.61 18.04
CA THR A 192 5.95 7.68 17.75
C THR A 192 5.66 7.74 16.26
N VAL A 193 5.58 6.61 15.57
CA VAL A 193 5.26 6.59 14.14
C VAL A 193 3.75 6.84 13.93
N GLY A 194 3.42 7.75 13.01
CA GLY A 194 2.03 8.19 12.74
C GLY A 194 1.21 7.20 11.93
N GLY A 195 1.84 6.51 10.98
CA GLY A 195 1.25 5.49 10.15
C GLY A 195 2.34 4.72 9.41
N ILE A 196 1.94 3.67 8.69
CA ILE A 196 2.78 3.04 7.69
C ILE A 196 1.97 2.81 6.42
N THR A 197 2.66 2.75 5.30
CA THR A 197 2.12 2.28 4.04
C THR A 197 2.94 1.09 3.55
N ALA A 198 2.33 -0.10 3.53
CA ALA A 198 2.94 -1.30 2.98
C ALA A 198 2.64 -1.42 1.48
N ASP A 199 3.63 -1.87 0.70
CA ASP A 199 3.53 -2.12 -0.75
C ASP A 199 2.99 -0.94 -1.56
N ASN A 200 3.16 0.29 -1.07
CA ASN A 200 2.57 1.50 -1.64
C ASN A 200 1.02 1.42 -1.83
N LYS A 201 0.34 0.60 -1.03
CA LYS A 201 -1.11 0.31 -1.15
C LYS A 201 -1.85 0.29 0.17
N ASN A 202 -1.27 -0.38 1.16
CA ASN A 202 -1.95 -0.73 2.40
C ASN A 202 -1.55 0.24 3.51
N ILE A 203 -2.43 1.21 3.77
CA ILE A 203 -2.24 2.21 4.81
C ILE A 203 -2.74 1.64 6.14
N LEU A 204 -1.88 1.70 7.14
CA LEU A 204 -2.21 1.40 8.53
C LEU A 204 -1.85 2.63 9.37
N MET A 205 -2.85 3.29 9.96
CA MET A 205 -2.64 4.46 10.82
C MET A 205 -2.47 4.04 12.28
N ASN A 206 -1.59 4.72 13.00
CA ASN A 206 -1.48 4.58 14.45
C ASN A 206 -2.58 5.38 15.14
N ALA A 207 -3.49 4.72 15.84
CA ALA A 207 -4.63 5.33 16.52
C ALA A 207 -4.24 6.49 17.47
N SER A 208 -3.05 6.46 18.08
CA SER A 208 -2.60 7.54 18.97
C SER A 208 -2.07 8.77 18.23
N GLU A 209 -1.73 8.65 16.95
CA GLU A 209 -1.09 9.67 16.12
C GLU A 209 -1.85 9.89 14.80
N ASP A 210 -3.14 9.57 14.79
CA ASP A 210 -3.98 9.51 13.59
C ASP A 210 -4.47 10.91 13.15
N THR A 211 -3.52 11.79 12.83
CA THR A 211 -3.77 13.17 12.42
C THR A 211 -4.01 13.28 10.91
N LYS A 212 -4.72 14.32 10.47
CA LYS A 212 -4.94 14.59 9.03
C LYS A 212 -3.63 14.62 8.24
N MET A 213 -2.57 15.24 8.77
CA MET A 213 -1.31 15.36 8.04
C MET A 213 -0.56 14.02 7.97
N ASN A 214 -0.61 13.21 9.03
CA ASN A 214 -0.04 11.85 8.99
C ASN A 214 -0.79 10.98 7.97
N ARG A 215 -2.12 11.08 7.89
CA ARG A 215 -2.91 10.37 6.87
C ARG A 215 -2.56 10.82 5.44
N VAL A 216 -2.40 12.12 5.22
CA VAL A 216 -1.97 12.66 3.91
C VAL A 216 -0.56 12.19 3.57
N HIS A 217 0.34 12.12 4.54
CA HIS A 217 1.68 11.56 4.36
C HIS A 217 1.64 10.11 3.88
N GLU A 218 0.87 9.25 4.54
CA GLU A 218 0.69 7.86 4.12
C GLU A 218 0.05 7.74 2.73
N ILE A 219 -0.93 8.61 2.40
CA ILE A 219 -1.50 8.69 1.05
C ILE A 219 -0.43 9.01 0.00
N PHE A 220 0.54 9.88 0.29
CA PHE A 220 1.60 10.16 -0.68
C PHE A 220 2.57 8.98 -0.86
N HIS A 221 2.73 8.11 0.13
CA HIS A 221 3.42 6.84 -0.07
C HIS A 221 2.72 5.95 -1.11
N THR A 222 1.39 6.02 -1.26
CA THR A 222 0.69 5.29 -2.33
C THR A 222 0.89 5.89 -3.72
N PHE A 223 1.43 7.10 -3.80
CA PHE A 223 1.86 7.72 -5.06
C PHE A 223 3.34 7.46 -5.38
N GLY A 224 3.99 6.59 -4.61
CA GLY A 224 5.38 6.17 -4.82
C GLY A 224 6.42 7.07 -4.16
N PHE A 225 6.00 7.96 -3.27
CA PHE A 225 6.94 8.74 -2.48
C PHE A 225 7.57 7.83 -1.44
N GLY A 226 8.89 7.94 -1.25
CA GLY A 226 9.64 7.15 -0.28
C GLY A 226 10.46 8.03 0.65
N HIS A 227 10.77 7.50 1.82
CA HIS A 227 11.75 8.11 2.72
C HIS A 227 13.18 7.84 2.24
N PRO A 228 14.10 8.82 2.33
CA PRO A 228 15.53 8.56 2.23
C PRO A 228 15.95 7.48 3.24
N LYS A 229 16.93 6.63 2.89
CA LYS A 229 17.41 5.58 3.80
C LYS A 229 17.86 6.19 5.14
N GLY A 230 17.14 5.86 6.22
CA GLY A 230 17.51 6.20 7.60
C GLY A 230 17.05 7.56 8.12
N THR A 231 16.31 8.36 7.34
CA THR A 231 15.76 9.65 7.79
C THR A 231 14.36 9.89 7.22
N GLY A 232 13.48 10.56 7.97
CA GLY A 232 12.35 11.26 7.35
C GLY A 232 12.90 12.30 6.38
N GLY A 233 12.22 12.57 5.28
CA GLY A 233 12.66 13.56 4.30
C GLY A 233 13.01 14.91 4.95
N ASN A 234 13.90 15.68 4.33
CA ASN A 234 14.33 16.95 4.93
C ASN A 234 13.30 18.08 4.76
N ASN A 235 12.30 17.90 3.91
CA ASN A 235 11.28 18.90 3.58
C ASN A 235 10.02 18.26 2.95
N GLY A 236 8.93 19.02 2.92
CA GLY A 236 7.72 18.64 2.19
C GLY A 236 6.95 17.51 2.86
N ILE A 237 6.13 16.83 2.06
CA ILE A 237 5.19 15.84 2.60
C ILE A 237 5.90 14.63 3.21
N MET A 238 7.11 14.29 2.76
CA MET A 238 7.89 13.17 3.29
C MET A 238 8.73 13.52 4.53
N LYS A 239 8.67 14.76 5.03
CA LYS A 239 9.32 15.15 6.29
C LYS A 239 8.66 14.47 7.49
N TYR A 240 9.39 14.37 8.60
CA TYR A 240 8.83 13.97 9.89
C TYR A 240 9.12 15.00 11.00
N PRO A 241 8.10 15.57 11.68
CA PRO A 241 6.66 15.45 11.39
C PRO A 241 6.29 15.94 9.98
N PRO A 242 5.23 15.40 9.35
CA PRO A 242 4.88 15.76 7.98
C PRO A 242 4.48 17.22 7.81
N GLU A 243 5.02 17.86 6.77
CA GLU A 243 4.61 19.18 6.32
C GLU A 243 3.63 19.08 5.15
N LYS A 244 3.06 20.22 4.74
CA LYS A 244 2.26 20.26 3.52
C LYS A 244 3.13 19.94 2.28
N PRO A 245 2.54 19.35 1.22
CA PRO A 245 3.24 19.14 -0.04
C PRO A 245 3.84 20.46 -0.57
N ASN A 246 5.06 20.37 -1.11
CA ASN A 246 5.81 21.52 -1.64
C ASN A 246 6.02 21.42 -3.16
N GLN A 247 6.82 22.35 -3.72
CA GLN A 247 7.10 22.37 -5.16
C GLN A 247 7.87 21.13 -5.66
N THR A 248 8.77 20.59 -4.85
CA THR A 248 9.48 19.34 -5.18
C THR A 248 8.48 18.17 -5.24
N ASP A 249 7.54 18.12 -4.30
CA ASP A 249 6.48 17.11 -4.31
C ASP A 249 5.58 17.25 -5.56
N ALA A 250 5.25 18.48 -5.95
CA ALA A 250 4.50 18.78 -7.16
C ALA A 250 5.21 18.28 -8.42
N ASN A 251 6.50 18.59 -8.57
CA ASN A 251 7.27 18.16 -9.74
C ASN A 251 7.43 16.62 -9.76
N ASN A 252 7.63 16.00 -8.59
CA ASN A 252 7.75 14.54 -8.48
C ASN A 252 6.47 13.82 -8.90
N ILE A 253 5.29 14.25 -8.41
CA ILE A 253 4.03 13.60 -8.78
C ILE A 253 3.63 13.92 -10.23
N GLY A 254 3.91 15.13 -10.70
CA GLY A 254 3.62 15.58 -12.06
C GLY A 254 4.47 14.89 -13.12
N ASN A 255 5.78 14.76 -12.89
CA ASN A 255 6.73 14.21 -13.86
C ASN A 255 7.15 12.76 -13.58
N GLY A 256 6.85 12.21 -12.40
CA GLY A 256 7.27 10.86 -12.00
C GLY A 256 6.74 9.76 -12.90
N SER A 257 7.31 8.55 -12.83
CA SER A 257 6.86 7.39 -13.62
C SER A 257 6.17 6.31 -12.78
N PHE A 258 6.04 6.54 -11.47
CA PHE A 258 5.42 5.59 -10.54
C PHE A 258 3.95 5.36 -10.90
N LEU A 259 3.13 6.41 -10.86
CA LEU A 259 1.73 6.30 -11.25
C LEU A 259 1.59 6.22 -12.79
N PRO A 260 0.87 5.21 -13.31
CA PRO A 260 0.58 5.08 -14.73
C PRO A 260 -0.13 6.33 -15.28
N LYS A 261 0.18 6.62 -16.55
CA LYS A 261 -0.35 7.78 -17.28
C LYS A 261 -1.54 7.37 -18.13
N VAL A 262 -2.66 8.09 -18.00
CA VAL A 262 -3.85 7.97 -18.84
C VAL A 262 -4.10 9.31 -19.52
N ILE A 263 -4.14 9.35 -20.85
CA ILE A 263 -4.40 10.59 -21.59
C ILE A 263 -5.89 10.69 -21.88
N VAL A 264 -6.50 11.85 -21.63
CA VAL A 264 -7.90 12.10 -22.01
C VAL A 264 -7.99 12.09 -23.54
N LYS A 265 -8.65 11.08 -24.10
CA LYS A 265 -8.92 11.03 -25.54
C LYS A 265 -9.85 12.18 -25.89
N GLN A 266 -9.46 12.99 -26.86
CA GLN A 266 -10.36 13.97 -27.43
C GLN A 266 -11.30 13.23 -28.36
N ASP A 267 -12.62 13.32 -28.11
CA ASP A 267 -13.60 12.89 -29.09
C ASP A 267 -13.39 13.74 -30.35
N GLY A 268 -12.79 13.11 -31.36
CA GLY A 268 -12.66 13.67 -32.68
C GLY A 268 -14.06 13.94 -33.20
N LYS A 269 -14.34 15.21 -33.47
CA LYS A 269 -15.37 15.57 -34.44
C LYS A 269 -14.98 14.89 -35.77
N ASN A 270 -15.71 13.85 -36.15
CA ASN A 270 -15.82 13.44 -37.54
C ASN A 270 -16.59 14.50 -38.32
#